data_AF-A0A1F5B2B3-F1
#
_entry.id   AF-A0A1F5B2B3-F1
#
_cell.length_a   1.000
_cell.length_b   1.000
_cell.length_c   1.000
_cell.angle_alpha   90.00
_cell.angle_beta   90.00
_cell.angle_gamma   90.00
#
_symmetry.space_group_name_H-M   'P 1'
#
loop_
_entity.id
_entity.type
_entity.pdbx_description
1 polymer ?
#
loop_
_entity_poly.entity_id
_entity_poly.type
_entity_poly.pdbx_seq_one_letter_code
_entity_poly.pdbx_strand_id
1 'polypeptide(L)'
;MNHVSSDEYLIQLANELQKVLSDCVMGYSIATDEPIERALRLKREITMMGALTKCQYILNVESGQIDTIVTIYKVKENLSSEDQKIYDDWFVKINGVKI
;
A
#
# COMPACT_ATOMS: atom_id res chain seq x y z
N MET A 1 -22.94 -8.59 14.71
CA MET A 1 -21.51 -8.42 14.38
C MET A 1 -21.48 -7.88 12.96
N ASN A 2 -21.07 -6.62 12.78
CA ASN A 2 -21.08 -5.99 11.46
C ASN A 2 -19.98 -6.65 10.60
N HIS A 3 -20.38 -7.28 9.50
CA HIS A 3 -19.45 -7.73 8.47
C HIS A 3 -18.88 -6.48 7.82
N VAL A 4 -17.70 -6.04 8.26
CA VAL A 4 -16.88 -5.10 7.48
C VAL A 4 -16.58 -5.80 6.16
N SER A 5 -16.98 -5.20 5.05
CA SER A 5 -16.67 -5.75 3.73
C SER A 5 -15.15 -5.79 3.54
N SER A 6 -14.64 -6.77 2.78
CA SER A 6 -13.19 -6.90 2.51
C SER A 6 -12.56 -5.58 2.03
N ASP A 7 -13.33 -4.77 1.33
CA ASP A 7 -12.92 -3.49 0.75
C ASP A 7 -12.82 -2.39 1.80
N GLU A 8 -13.76 -2.33 2.74
CA GLU A 8 -13.67 -1.41 3.88
C GLU A 8 -12.44 -1.71 4.75
N TYR A 9 -12.12 -3.00 4.93
CA TYR A 9 -10.92 -3.39 5.68
C TYR A 9 -9.63 -3.02 4.92
N LEU A 10 -9.57 -3.22 3.60
CA LEU A 10 -8.46 -2.77 2.77
C LEU A 10 -8.27 -1.25 2.83
N ILE A 11 -9.36 -0.48 2.81
CA ILE A 11 -9.31 0.98 2.96
C ILE A 11 -8.77 1.37 4.33
N GLN A 12 -9.18 0.68 5.40
CA GLN A 12 -8.66 0.92 6.75
C GLN A 12 -7.14 0.67 6.82
N LEU A 13 -6.66 -0.46 6.29
CA LEU A 13 -5.23 -0.78 6.24
C LEU A 13 -4.44 0.25 5.42
N ALA A 14 -5.00 0.71 4.30
CA ALA A 14 -4.37 1.72 3.45
C ALA A 14 -4.23 3.08 4.15
N ASN A 15 -5.29 3.52 4.83
CA ASN A 15 -5.30 4.76 5.61
C ASN A 15 -4.32 4.69 6.79
N GLU A 16 -4.27 3.55 7.49
CA GLU A 16 -3.32 3.36 8.57
C GLU A 16 -1.87 3.38 8.05
N LEU A 17 -1.61 2.72 6.93
CA LEU A 17 -0.30 2.75 6.29
C LEU A 17 0.10 4.16 5.87
N GLN A 18 -0.82 4.92 5.27
CA GLN A 18 -0.57 6.31 4.88
C GLN A 18 -0.20 7.16 6.09
N LYS A 19 -0.91 7.01 7.21
CA LYS A 19 -0.62 7.73 8.45
C LYS A 19 0.78 7.40 8.98
N VAL A 20 1.11 6.10 9.12
CA VAL A 20 2.42 5.66 9.61
C VAL A 20 3.55 6.22 8.76
N LEU A 21 3.40 6.17 7.43
CA LEU A 21 4.42 6.67 6.51
C LEU A 21 4.54 8.19 6.52
N SER A 22 3.43 8.94 6.60
CA SER A 22 3.46 10.40 6.78
C SER A 22 4.17 10.81 8.07
N ASP A 23 3.88 10.12 9.17
CA ASP A 23 4.52 10.39 10.48
C ASP A 23 6.03 10.11 10.42
N CYS A 24 6.46 9.09 9.67
CA CYS A 24 7.88 8.78 9.44
C CYS A 24 8.59 9.89 8.66
N VAL A 25 7.97 10.37 7.58
CA VAL A 25 8.58 11.35 6.67
C VAL A 25 8.64 12.76 7.27
N MET A 26 7.66 13.12 8.10
CA MET A 26 7.60 14.44 8.74
C MET A 26 8.55 14.60 9.95
N GLY A 27 9.45 13.63 10.19
CA GLY A 27 10.60 13.81 11.09
C GLY A 27 10.44 13.32 12.53
N TYR A 28 9.47 12.44 12.83
CA TYR A 28 9.32 11.89 14.19
C TYR A 28 10.13 10.61 14.48
N SER A 29 10.86 10.04 13.52
CA SER A 29 11.76 8.91 13.79
C SER A 29 13.13 9.12 13.15
N ILE A 30 14.04 9.70 13.93
CA ILE A 30 15.49 9.63 13.68
C ILE A 30 16.09 8.38 14.36
N ALA A 31 15.30 7.48 14.98
CA ALA A 31 15.92 6.44 15.82
C ALA A 31 15.17 5.12 16.10
N THR A 32 14.00 4.81 15.54
CA THR A 32 13.36 3.51 15.83
C THR A 32 12.85 2.79 14.59
N ASP A 33 13.18 1.49 14.49
CA ASP A 33 12.73 0.58 13.43
C ASP A 33 11.21 0.30 13.49
N GLU A 34 10.55 0.61 14.61
CA GLU A 34 9.16 0.23 14.89
C GLU A 34 8.13 0.79 13.88
N PRO A 35 8.14 2.07 13.48
CA PRO A 35 7.22 2.58 12.47
C PRO A 35 7.44 1.92 11.10
N ILE A 36 8.69 1.63 10.75
CA ILE A 36 9.05 0.93 9.51
C ILE A 36 8.53 -0.51 9.56
N GLU A 37 8.74 -1.22 10.67
CA GLU A 37 8.19 -2.56 10.87
C GLU A 37 6.66 -2.58 10.81
N ARG A 38 5.99 -1.58 11.40
CA ARG A 38 4.53 -1.44 11.31
C ARG A 38 4.08 -1.23 9.87
N ALA A 39 4.75 -0.36 9.11
CA ALA A 39 4.46 -0.18 7.69
C ALA A 39 4.64 -1.47 6.89
N LEU A 40 5.69 -2.26 7.18
CA LEU A 40 5.92 -3.57 6.55
C LEU A 40 4.83 -4.59 6.90
N ARG A 41 4.36 -4.61 8.17
CA ARG A 41 3.25 -5.47 8.60
C ARG A 41 1.96 -5.14 7.84
N LEU A 42 1.60 -3.86 7.78
CA LEU A 42 0.41 -3.40 7.05
C LEU A 42 0.47 -3.77 5.57
N LYS A 43 1.63 -3.58 4.92
CA LYS A 43 1.81 -4.01 3.52
C LYS A 43 1.66 -5.52 3.33
N ARG A 44 2.19 -6.33 4.24
CA ARG A 44 2.03 -7.80 4.19
C ARG A 44 0.57 -8.19 4.34
N GLU A 45 -0.16 -7.55 5.24
CA GLU A 45 -1.57 -7.84 5.46
C GLU A 45 -2.42 -7.51 4.22
N ILE A 46 -2.20 -6.34 3.61
CA ILE A 46 -2.84 -5.98 2.33
C ILE A 46 -2.50 -7.02 1.24
N THR A 47 -1.26 -7.49 1.20
CA THR A 47 -0.81 -8.52 0.25
C THR A 47 -1.51 -9.85 0.48
N MET A 48 -1.67 -10.28 1.74
CA MET A 48 -2.37 -11.51 2.10
C MET A 48 -3.86 -11.47 1.73
N MET A 49 -4.43 -10.27 1.63
CA MET A 49 -5.79 -10.06 1.13
C MET A 49 -5.90 -10.03 -0.41
N GLY A 50 -4.81 -10.31 -1.13
CA GLY A 50 -4.80 -10.32 -2.59
C GLY A 50 -4.78 -8.93 -3.23
N ALA A 51 -4.30 -7.92 -2.52
CA ALA A 51 -4.13 -6.57 -3.05
C ALA A 51 -2.66 -6.13 -3.00
N LEU A 52 -2.26 -5.22 -3.88
CA LEU A 52 -0.95 -4.58 -3.80
C LEU A 52 -1.01 -3.16 -3.33
N THR A 53 0.11 -2.72 -2.80
CA THR A 53 0.27 -1.39 -2.26
C THR A 53 1.44 -0.68 -2.92
N LYS A 54 1.16 0.48 -3.51
CA LYS A 54 2.18 1.44 -3.95
C LYS A 54 2.17 2.64 -3.00
N CYS A 55 3.35 3.01 -2.53
CA CYS A 55 3.54 4.20 -1.68
C CYS A 55 4.34 5.24 -2.47
N GLN A 56 3.88 6.49 -2.47
CA GLN A 56 4.55 7.61 -3.13
C GLN A 56 4.67 8.77 -2.14
N TYR A 57 5.76 9.52 -2.26
CA TYR A 57 6.00 10.74 -1.49
C TYR A 57 6.17 11.90 -2.46
N ILE A 58 5.41 12.96 -2.27
CA ILE A 58 5.43 14.14 -3.14
C ILE A 58 5.80 15.34 -2.28
N LEU A 59 6.94 15.96 -2.56
CA LEU A 59 7.34 17.21 -1.93
C LEU A 59 6.68 18.38 -2.67
N ASN A 60 5.82 19.12 -1.98
CA ASN A 60 5.40 20.43 -2.43
C ASN A 60 6.52 21.44 -2.16
N VAL A 61 7.16 21.94 -3.22
CA VAL A 61 8.33 22.82 -3.13
C VAL A 61 7.96 24.21 -2.59
N GLU A 62 6.72 24.66 -2.78
CA GLU A 62 6.24 25.97 -2.33
C GLU A 62 5.94 25.99 -0.83
N SER A 63 5.31 24.92 -0.31
CA SER A 63 4.97 24.82 1.11
C SER A 63 6.01 24.06 1.95
N GLY A 64 6.95 23.36 1.30
CA GLY A 64 7.92 22.47 1.97
C GLY A 64 7.28 21.21 2.58
N GLN A 65 6.00 20.95 2.31
CA GLN A 65 5.27 19.81 2.85
C GLN A 65 5.48 18.56 1.99
N ILE A 66 5.53 17.39 2.63
CA ILE A 66 5.57 16.11 1.92
C ILE A 66 4.22 15.41 2.09
N ASP A 67 3.58 15.13 0.96
CA ASP A 67 2.37 14.32 0.92
C ASP A 67 2.73 12.86 0.71
N THR A 68 2.19 11.99 1.57
CA THR A 68 2.26 10.54 1.38
C THR A 68 0.98 10.06 0.71
N ILE A 69 1.13 9.31 -0.39
CA ILE A 69 0.02 8.69 -1.11
C ILE A 69 0.18 7.17 -1.05
N VAL A 70 -0.87 6.48 -0.62
CA VAL A 70 -0.97 5.02 -0.63
C VAL A 70 -2.04 4.62 -1.62
N THR A 71 -1.66 3.85 -2.65
CA THR A 71 -2.57 3.32 -3.65
C THR A 71 -2.70 1.81 -3.50
N ILE A 72 -3.95 1.33 -3.43
CA ILE A 72 -4.27 -0.08 -3.37
C ILE A 72 -4.72 -0.56 -4.75
N TYR A 73 -4.08 -1.61 -5.25
CA TYR A 73 -4.46 -2.30 -6.48
C TYR A 73 -5.04 -3.66 -6.12
N LYS A 74 -6.34 -3.82 -6.28
CA LYS A 74 -6.97 -5.14 -6.16
C LYS A 74 -6.86 -5.88 -7.48
N VAL A 75 -6.60 -7.18 -7.41
CA VAL A 75 -6.78 -8.04 -8.59
C VAL A 75 -8.24 -7.92 -9.02
N LYS A 76 -8.46 -7.72 -10.32
CA LYS A 76 -9.80 -7.64 -10.86
C LYS A 76 -10.40 -9.04 -10.87
N GLU A 77 -11.47 -9.24 -10.11
CA GLU A 77 -12.17 -10.52 -10.08
C GLU A 77 -12.85 -10.79 -11.44
N ASN A 78 -12.90 -12.05 -11.85
CA ASN A 78 -13.51 -12.51 -13.10
C ASN A 78 -12.78 -12.09 -14.40
N LEU A 79 -11.46 -11.89 -14.33
CA LEU A 79 -10.66 -11.81 -15.55
C LEU A 79 -10.64 -13.16 -16.28
N SER A 80 -10.59 -13.12 -17.61
CA SER A 80 -10.24 -14.30 -18.40
C SER A 80 -8.82 -14.77 -18.04
N SER A 81 -8.49 -16.04 -18.27
CA SER A 81 -7.15 -16.56 -17.96
C SER A 81 -6.03 -15.80 -18.70
N GLU A 82 -6.31 -15.25 -19.88
CA GLU A 82 -5.37 -14.43 -20.64
C GLU A 82 -5.20 -13.03 -20.03
N ASP A 83 -6.30 -12.37 -19.64
CA ASP A 83 -6.25 -11.05 -19.02
C ASP A 83 -5.62 -11.10 -17.61
N GLN A 84 -5.85 -12.19 -16.87
CA GLN A 84 -5.23 -12.42 -15.58
C GLN A 84 -3.71 -12.55 -15.72
N LYS A 85 -3.24 -13.25 -16.76
CA LYS A 85 -1.81 -13.40 -17.03
C LYS A 85 -1.15 -12.07 -17.40
N ILE A 86 -1.80 -11.25 -18.22
CA ILE A 86 -1.31 -9.90 -18.57
C ILE A 86 -1.27 -9.00 -17.32
N TYR A 87 -2.30 -9.11 -16.47
CA TYR A 87 -2.35 -8.40 -15.20
C TYR A 87 -1.22 -8.84 -14.27
N ASP A 88 -1.04 -10.14 -14.06
CA ASP A 88 0.01 -10.72 -13.21
C ASP A 88 1.42 -10.35 -13.71
N ASP A 89 1.65 -10.42 -15.03
CA ASP A 89 2.93 -10.04 -15.65
C ASP A 89 3.22 -8.53 -15.48
N TRP A 90 2.23 -7.66 -15.70
CA TRP A 90 2.35 -6.23 -15.43
C TRP A 90 2.62 -5.96 -13.94
N PHE A 91 1.89 -6.65 -13.07
CA PHE A 91 1.91 -6.50 -11.63
C PHE A 91 3.24 -6.95 -11.02
N VAL A 92 3.78 -8.08 -11.46
CA VAL A 92 5.14 -8.56 -11.11
C VAL A 92 6.19 -7.56 -11.59
N LYS A 93 6.09 -7.09 -12.84
CA LYS A 93 7.08 -6.20 -13.45
C LYS A 93 7.16 -4.83 -12.79
N ILE A 94 6.03 -4.24 -12.42
CA ILE A 94 5.99 -2.92 -11.78
C ILE A 94 6.41 -2.98 -10.31
N ASN A 95 6.16 -4.10 -9.62
CA ASN A 95 6.36 -4.19 -8.17
C ASN A 95 7.57 -5.02 -7.74
N GLY A 96 8.33 -5.59 -8.69
CA GLY A 96 9.55 -6.33 -8.41
C GLY A 96 9.36 -7.61 -7.58
N VAL A 97 8.13 -8.13 -7.52
CA VAL A 97 7.79 -9.37 -6.80
C VAL A 97 8.22 -10.55 -7.68
N LYS A 98 9.31 -11.23 -7.33
CA LYS A 98 9.63 -12.52 -7.95
C LYS A 98 8.66 -13.58 -7.39
N ILE A 99 7.86 -14.18 -8.26
CA ILE A 99 7.09 -15.39 -7.96
C ILE A 99 8.03 -16.60 -8.01
#